data_AF-A0A966MLE7-F1
#
_entry.id   AF-A0A966MLE7-F1
#
_cell.length_a   1.000
_cell.length_b   1.000
_cell.length_c   1.000
_cell.angle_alpha   90.00
_cell.angle_beta   90.00
_cell.angle_gamma   90.00
#
_symmetry.space_group_name_H-M   'P 1'
#
loop_
_entity.id
_entity.type
_entity.pdbx_description
1 polymer ?
#
loop_
_entity_poly.entity_id
_entity_poly.type
_entity_poly.pdbx_seq_one_letter_code
_entity_poly.pdbx_strand_id
1 'polypeptide(L)'
;MIEAEELKTNLDDFSMASDELSHLQWIPIKDTKKFDLPFITQVVLAEITGNLANTGSPKRVPFFQNTTEESLIYYINDGDG
;
A
#
# COMPACT_ATOMS: atom_id res chain seq x y z
N MET A 1 -20.52 -5.02 -2.60
CA MET A 1 -19.39 -4.63 -1.73
C MET A 1 -19.89 -4.72 -0.31
N ILE A 2 -19.09 -5.27 0.60
CA ILE A 2 -19.39 -5.26 2.04
C ILE A 2 -18.67 -4.04 2.59
N GLU A 3 -19.37 -3.19 3.34
CA GLU A 3 -18.77 -2.01 3.95
C GLU A 3 -17.82 -2.45 5.08
N ALA A 4 -16.68 -1.77 5.22
CA ALA A 4 -15.66 -2.16 6.21
C ALA A 4 -16.20 -2.16 7.64
N GLU A 5 -17.25 -1.36 7.92
CA GLU A 5 -17.92 -1.30 9.23
C GLU A 5 -18.81 -2.52 9.52
N GLU A 6 -19.17 -3.33 8.51
CA GLU A 6 -19.96 -4.55 8.68
C GLU A 6 -19.09 -5.77 9.10
N LEU A 7 -17.76 -5.62 9.07
CA LEU A 7 -16.82 -6.63 9.57
C LEU A 7 -16.97 -6.76 11.09
N LYS A 8 -17.56 -7.88 11.53
CA LYS A 8 -17.78 -8.18 12.96
C LYS A 8 -16.53 -8.48 13.77
N THR A 9 -15.36 -8.50 13.14
CA THR A 9 -14.08 -8.86 13.75
C THR A 9 -13.26 -7.62 14.07
N ASN A 10 -12.47 -7.67 15.14
CA ASN A 10 -11.53 -6.60 15.45
C ASN A 10 -10.41 -6.56 14.38
N LEU A 11 -10.35 -5.48 13.59
CA LEU A 11 -9.34 -5.28 12.54
C LEU A 11 -7.92 -5.06 13.09
N ASP A 12 -7.79 -4.80 14.39
CA ASP A 12 -6.52 -4.64 15.09
C ASP A 12 -6.08 -5.92 15.82
N ASP A 13 -6.86 -7.01 15.75
CA ASP A 13 -6.54 -8.27 16.41
C ASP A 13 -5.66 -9.17 15.53
N PHE A 14 -4.35 -9.13 15.80
CA PHE A 14 -3.35 -10.01 15.20
C PHE A 14 -2.98 -11.22 16.08
N SER A 15 -3.73 -11.49 17.16
CA SER A 15 -3.38 -12.54 18.13
C SER A 15 -3.35 -13.96 17.53
N MET A 16 -4.08 -14.16 16.43
CA MET A 16 -4.11 -15.43 15.69
C MET A 16 -3.09 -15.49 14.54
N ALA A 17 -2.30 -14.44 14.32
CA ALA A 17 -1.28 -14.43 13.29
C ALA A 17 -0.06 -15.27 13.70
N SER A 18 0.25 -16.31 12.93
CA SER A 18 1.37 -17.23 13.20
C SER A 18 2.67 -16.77 12.55
N ASP A 19 3.79 -17.16 13.15
CA ASP A 19 5.15 -17.02 12.62
C ASP A 19 5.43 -15.63 12.04
N GLU A 20 5.64 -15.54 10.73
CA GLU A 20 5.99 -14.30 10.00
C GLU A 20 4.93 -13.21 10.13
N LEU A 21 3.64 -13.59 10.27
CA LEU A 21 2.53 -12.62 10.35
C LEU A 21 2.31 -12.09 11.77
N SER A 22 2.91 -12.71 12.79
CA SER A 22 2.83 -12.22 14.18
C SER A 22 3.47 -10.84 14.38
N HIS A 23 4.24 -10.37 13.39
CA HIS A 23 4.91 -9.06 13.38
C HIS A 23 4.09 -7.94 12.72
N LEU A 24 2.88 -8.23 12.23
CA LEU A 24 2.01 -7.23 11.62
C LEU A 24 1.60 -6.16 12.64
N GLN A 25 1.56 -4.92 12.17
CA GLN A 25 1.15 -3.77 12.95
C GLN A 25 0.59 -2.68 12.05
N TRP A 26 -0.36 -1.91 12.57
CA TRP A 26 -0.80 -0.67 11.94
C TRP A 26 0.16 0.47 12.26
N ILE A 27 0.57 1.22 11.23
CA ILE A 27 1.48 2.35 11.36
C ILE A 27 0.79 3.60 10.79
N PRO A 28 0.70 4.71 11.54
CA PRO A 28 0.24 5.97 10.97
C PRO A 28 1.11 6.36 9.78
N ILE A 29 0.51 6.74 8.64
CA ILE A 29 1.26 7.03 7.40
C ILE A 29 2.41 8.03 7.63
N LYS A 30 2.21 9.04 8.48
CA LYS A 30 3.25 10.03 8.85
C LYS A 30 4.49 9.43 9.53
N ASP A 31 4.34 8.29 10.20
CA ASP A 31 5.39 7.62 10.97
C ASP A 31 6.15 6.58 10.14
N THR A 32 5.65 6.22 8.94
CA THR A 32 6.29 5.24 8.05
C THR A 32 7.74 5.56 7.69
N LYS A 33 8.11 6.85 7.64
CA LYS A 33 9.49 7.32 7.40
C LYS A 33 10.49 6.91 8.50
N LYS A 34 10.02 6.41 9.65
CA LYS A 34 10.87 5.95 10.76
C LYS A 34 11.27 4.48 10.64
N PHE A 35 10.69 3.75 9.68
CA PHE A 35 10.92 2.33 9.47
C PHE A 35 11.88 2.12 8.30
N ASP A 36 12.71 1.08 8.42
CA ASP A 36 13.54 0.61 7.30
C ASP A 36 12.66 -0.20 6.34
N LEU A 37 12.07 0.50 5.37
CA LEU A 37 11.10 -0.08 4.45
C LEU A 37 11.77 -0.43 3.11
N PRO A 38 11.43 -1.57 2.49
CA PRO A 38 11.82 -1.85 1.12
C PRO A 38 11.45 -0.71 0.18
N PHE A 39 12.30 -0.43 -0.81
CA PHE A 39 12.14 0.69 -1.75
C PHE A 39 10.73 0.72 -2.39
N ILE A 40 10.22 -0.44 -2.82
CA ILE A 40 8.89 -0.53 -3.43
C ILE A 40 7.77 -0.07 -2.48
N THR A 41 7.89 -0.38 -1.18
CA THR A 41 6.93 0.04 -0.17
C THR A 41 6.96 1.56 0.02
N GLN A 42 8.14 2.19 -0.05
CA GLN A 42 8.27 3.64 0.04
C GLN A 42 7.59 4.36 -1.14
N VAL A 43 7.74 3.83 -2.35
CA VAL A 43 7.07 4.35 -3.56
C VAL A 43 5.56 4.29 -3.40
N VAL A 44 5.01 3.15 -2.99
CA VAL A 44 3.57 2.97 -2.78
C VAL A 44 3.04 3.96 -1.73
N LEU A 45 3.75 4.12 -0.60
CA LEU A 45 3.36 5.06 0.44
C LEU A 45 3.40 6.53 -0.01
N ALA A 46 4.39 6.90 -0.83
CA ALA A 46 4.45 8.24 -1.43
C ALA A 46 3.23 8.50 -2.32
N GLU A 47 2.83 7.51 -3.13
CA GLU A 47 1.72 7.65 -4.06
C GLU A 47 0.36 7.69 -3.36
N ILE A 48 0.18 6.91 -2.29
CA ILE A 48 -0.99 6.99 -1.42
C ILE A 48 -1.05 8.37 -0.77
N THR A 49 0.06 8.84 -0.21
CA THR A 49 0.13 10.15 0.48
C THR A 49 -0.21 11.30 -0.47
N GLY A 50 0.28 11.26 -1.72
CA GLY A 50 -0.02 12.26 -2.74
C GLY A 50 -1.48 12.28 -3.18
N ASN A 51 -2.22 11.18 -3.00
CA ASN A 51 -3.61 11.02 -3.43
C ASN A 51 -4.62 10.98 -2.28
N LEU A 52 -4.23 11.25 -1.02
CA LEU A 52 -5.13 11.13 0.15
C LEU A 52 -6.46 11.89 0.02
N ALA A 53 -6.48 13.01 -0.69
CA ALA A 53 -7.68 13.82 -0.91
C ALA A 53 -8.55 13.34 -2.08
N ASN A 54 -8.06 12.42 -2.90
CA ASN A 54 -8.77 11.87 -4.05
C ASN A 54 -9.33 10.48 -3.69
N THR A 55 -10.65 10.40 -3.52
CA THR A 55 -11.35 9.15 -3.21
C THR A 55 -11.78 8.37 -4.45
N GLY A 56 -11.62 8.95 -5.64
CA GLY A 56 -11.86 8.27 -6.92
C GLY A 56 -10.64 7.49 -7.39
N SER A 57 -10.81 6.72 -8.48
CA SER A 57 -9.70 6.01 -9.10
C SER A 57 -8.55 6.96 -9.46
N PRO A 58 -7.29 6.57 -9.22
CA PRO A 58 -6.14 7.36 -9.63
C PRO A 58 -6.08 7.40 -11.17
N LYS A 59 -5.87 8.60 -11.74
CA LYS A 59 -5.79 8.77 -13.21
C LYS A 59 -4.70 7.91 -13.88
N ARG A 60 -3.70 7.52 -13.10
CA ARG A 60 -2.54 6.73 -13.53
C ARG A 60 -2.12 5.82 -12.39
N VAL A 61 -1.72 4.60 -12.71
CA VAL A 61 -1.21 3.62 -11.75
C VAL A 61 0.29 3.42 -11.99
N PRO A 62 1.16 3.59 -10.97
CA PRO A 62 2.58 3.31 -11.13
C PRO A 62 2.82 1.81 -11.36
N PHE A 63 3.68 1.49 -12.33
CA PHE A 63 4.12 0.14 -12.65
C PHE A 63 5.62 0.02 -12.41
N PHE A 64 6.01 -0.83 -11.46
CA PHE A 64 7.41 -1.11 -11.16
C PHE A 64 7.89 -2.31 -11.99
N GLN A 65 8.93 -2.10 -12.80
CA GLN A 65 9.51 -3.17 -13.61
C GLN A 65 10.53 -3.96 -12.79
N ASN A 66 10.12 -5.11 -12.26
CA ASN A 66 10.98 -6.00 -11.47
C ASN A 66 11.74 -7.05 -12.31
N THR A 67 11.99 -6.77 -13.59
CA THR A 67 12.63 -7.75 -14.51
C THR A 67 14.10 -7.46 -14.76
N THR A 68 14.60 -6.31 -14.32
CA THR A 68 15.99 -5.87 -14.49
C THR A 68 16.56 -5.49 -13.12
N GLU A 69 17.89 -5.34 -13.03
CA GLU A 69 18.53 -4.82 -11.82
C GLU A 69 18.27 -3.32 -11.60
N GLU A 70 17.76 -2.64 -12.62
CA GLU A 70 17.40 -1.22 -12.55
C GLU A 70 16.01 -1.04 -11.94
N SER A 71 15.89 -0.09 -11.00
CA SER A 71 14.61 0.30 -10.42
C SER A 71 13.86 1.27 -11.35
N LEU A 72 13.12 0.73 -12.32
CA LEU A 72 12.35 1.50 -13.31
C LEU A 72 10.87 1.59 -12.93
N ILE A 73 10.30 2.79 -13.05
CA ILE A 73 8.88 3.07 -12.82
C ILE A 73 8.23 3.66 -14.08
N TYR A 74 7.15 3.04 -14.51
CA TYR A 74 6.27 3.48 -15.59
C TYR A 74 4.90 3.87 -15.03
N TYR A 75 4.05 4.45 -15.86
CA TYR A 75 2.67 4.79 -15.49
C TYR A 75 1.71 4.19 -16.51
N ILE A 76 0.74 3.42 -16.03
CA ILE A 76 -0.38 2.89 -16.81
C ILE A 76 -1.54 3.89 -16.69
N ASN A 77 -2.17 4.26 -17.80
CA ASN A 77 -3.33 5.16 -17.79
C ASN A 77 -4.64 4.36 -17.79
N ASP A 78 -5.72 4.95 -17.27
CA ASP A 78 -7.09 4.39 -17.25
C ASP A 78 -7.74 4.22 -18.66
N GLY A 79 -6.96 4.12 -19.74
CA GLY A 79 -7.44 4.03 -21.12
C GLY A 79 -6.67 3.09 -22.05
N ASP A 80 -5.69 2.34 -21.54
CA ASP A 80 -4.88 1.40 -22.33
C ASP A 80 -5.46 -0.03 -22.34
N GLY A 81 -6.78 -0.15 -22.48
CA GLY A 81 -7.53 -1.42 -22.54
C GLY A 81 -8.56 -1.45 -23.67
#